data_AF-A0A073IQY4-F1
#
_entry.id   AF-A0A073IQY4-F1
#
_cell.length_a   1.000
_cell.length_b   1.000
_cell.length_c   1.000
_cell.angle_alpha   90.00
_cell.angle_beta   90.00
_cell.angle_gamma   90.00
#
_symmetry.space_group_name_H-M   'P 1'
#
loop_
_entity.id
_entity.type
_entity.pdbx_description
1 polymer ?
#
loop_
_entity_poly.entity_id
_entity_poly.type
_entity_poly.pdbx_seq_one_letter_code
_entity_poly.pdbx_strand_id
1 'polypeptide(L)'
;MVYTIDELREFIEPIARKYRLRAVYLFGSYARNNATDSSDVDILVDREGSVIRSMFDMGGLYADLCDNIGREVDLVTTQTLEQKSTQERMPWFVDNLQKEKVKIYEQR
;
A
#
# COMPACT_ATOMS: atom_id res chain seq x y z
N MET A 1 -14.64 -2.89 -12.62
CA MET A 1 -15.02 -3.80 -11.53
C MET A 1 -14.33 -3.38 -10.24
N VAL A 2 -14.90 -3.63 -9.07
CA VAL A 2 -14.20 -3.43 -7.78
C VAL A 2 -13.41 -4.70 -7.48
N TYR A 3 -12.10 -4.58 -7.22
CA TYR A 3 -11.28 -5.72 -6.83
C TYR A 3 -11.51 -6.09 -5.36
N THR A 4 -11.51 -7.37 -5.08
CA THR A 4 -11.52 -7.90 -3.71
C THR A 4 -10.11 -7.84 -3.10
N ILE A 5 -10.04 -7.89 -1.76
CA ILE A 5 -8.76 -7.93 -1.03
C ILE A 5 -7.92 -9.15 -1.47
N ASP A 6 -8.58 -10.26 -1.79
CA ASP A 6 -7.89 -11.49 -2.21
C ASP A 6 -7.25 -11.34 -3.60
N GLU A 7 -7.98 -10.76 -4.57
CA GLU A 7 -7.44 -10.44 -5.90
C GLU A 7 -6.26 -9.46 -5.80
N LEU A 8 -6.41 -8.39 -5.01
CA LEU A 8 -5.32 -7.44 -4.78
C LEU A 8 -4.11 -8.11 -4.15
N ARG A 9 -4.32 -9.07 -3.23
CA ARG A 9 -3.23 -9.85 -2.66
C ARG A 9 -2.51 -10.67 -3.72
N GLU A 10 -3.22 -11.32 -4.64
CA GLU A 10 -2.62 -12.08 -5.74
C GLU A 10 -1.81 -11.18 -6.70
N PHE A 11 -2.27 -9.97 -6.99
CA PHE A 11 -1.53 -9.00 -7.80
C PHE A 11 -0.30 -8.44 -7.08
N ILE A 12 -0.42 -8.15 -5.78
CA ILE A 12 0.62 -7.50 -4.99
C ILE A 12 1.70 -8.49 -4.55
N GLU A 13 1.37 -9.74 -4.28
CA GLU A 13 2.32 -10.76 -3.82
C GLU A 13 3.58 -10.91 -4.71
N PRO A 14 3.49 -11.07 -6.04
CA PRO A 14 4.68 -11.19 -6.89
C PRO A 14 5.52 -9.91 -6.86
N ILE A 15 4.88 -8.74 -6.82
CA ILE A 15 5.56 -7.45 -6.75
C ILE A 15 6.26 -7.29 -5.39
N ALA A 16 5.57 -7.55 -4.29
CA ALA A 16 6.13 -7.46 -2.94
C ALA A 16 7.34 -8.38 -2.76
N ARG A 17 7.29 -9.60 -3.33
CA ARG A 17 8.42 -10.53 -3.38
C ARG A 17 9.58 -9.99 -4.23
N LYS A 18 9.30 -9.46 -5.43
CA LYS A 18 10.30 -8.86 -6.34
C LYS A 18 11.09 -7.75 -5.66
N TYR A 19 10.40 -6.89 -4.90
CA TYR A 19 11.00 -5.77 -4.19
C TYR A 19 11.47 -6.10 -2.75
N ARG A 20 11.33 -7.36 -2.32
CA ARG A 20 11.62 -7.80 -0.94
C ARG A 20 11.01 -6.85 0.11
N LEU A 21 9.75 -6.49 -0.08
CA LEU A 21 9.02 -5.71 0.92
C LEU A 21 8.85 -6.54 2.18
N ARG A 22 9.00 -5.92 3.35
CA ARG A 22 8.85 -6.63 4.63
C ARG A 22 7.40 -6.99 4.89
N ALA A 23 6.50 -6.05 4.63
CA ALA A 23 5.07 -6.25 4.76
C ALA A 23 4.31 -5.28 3.85
N VAL A 24 3.12 -5.69 3.42
CA VAL A 24 2.19 -4.80 2.72
C VAL A 24 0.84 -4.87 3.41
N TYR A 25 0.28 -3.69 3.62
CA TYR A 25 -1.02 -3.49 4.21
C TYR A 25 -1.88 -2.71 3.23
N LEU A 26 -3.16 -3.04 3.22
CA LEU A 26 -4.17 -2.34 2.45
C LEU A 26 -5.04 -1.54 3.41
N PHE A 27 -5.37 -0.30 3.06
CA PHE A 27 -6.18 0.57 3.92
C PHE A 27 -7.27 1.28 3.10
N GLY A 28 -8.00 2.19 3.73
CA GLY A 28 -8.97 3.03 3.03
C GLY A 28 -10.23 2.28 2.58
N SER A 29 -10.75 2.69 1.41
CA SER A 29 -12.06 2.25 0.91
C SER A 29 -12.11 0.74 0.61
N TYR A 30 -11.00 0.17 0.14
CA TYR A 30 -10.87 -1.27 -0.12
C TYR A 30 -10.84 -2.09 1.18
N ALA A 31 -10.20 -1.59 2.24
CA ALA A 31 -10.25 -2.25 3.56
C ALA A 31 -11.67 -2.28 4.14
N ARG A 32 -12.48 -1.26 3.84
CA ARG A 32 -13.88 -1.16 4.27
C ARG A 32 -14.89 -1.85 3.34
N ASN A 33 -14.45 -2.54 2.27
CA ASN A 33 -15.35 -3.09 1.23
C ASN A 33 -16.31 -2.05 0.61
N ASN A 34 -15.95 -0.76 0.65
CA ASN A 34 -16.77 0.33 0.12
C ASN A 34 -16.10 1.01 -1.10
N ALA A 35 -15.11 0.35 -1.69
CA ALA A 35 -14.45 0.82 -2.89
C ALA A 35 -15.44 0.81 -4.07
N THR A 36 -15.34 1.84 -4.91
CA THR A 36 -16.15 2.00 -6.12
C THR A 36 -15.29 1.75 -7.36
N ASP A 37 -15.92 1.73 -8.53
CA ASP A 37 -15.21 1.45 -9.78
C ASP A 37 -14.11 2.46 -10.13
N SER A 38 -14.21 3.67 -9.58
CA SER A 38 -13.24 4.76 -9.78
C SER A 38 -12.33 4.96 -8.57
N SER A 39 -12.35 4.05 -7.59
CA SER A 39 -11.56 4.20 -6.37
C SER A 39 -10.13 3.69 -6.55
N ASP A 40 -9.18 4.54 -6.19
CA ASP A 40 -7.75 4.24 -6.13
C ASP A 40 -7.46 3.23 -5.02
N VAL A 41 -6.42 2.41 -5.22
CA VAL A 41 -6.05 1.38 -4.25
C VAL A 41 -5.03 1.94 -3.25
N ASP A 42 -5.49 2.21 -2.03
CA ASP A 42 -4.65 2.67 -0.92
C ASP A 42 -3.80 1.53 -0.34
N ILE A 43 -2.49 1.58 -0.57
CA ILE A 43 -1.53 0.55 -0.17
C ILE A 43 -0.44 1.14 0.72
N LEU A 44 -0.31 0.61 1.93
CA LEU A 44 0.76 0.91 2.85
C LEU A 44 1.84 -0.16 2.75
N VAL A 45 3.01 0.20 2.25
CA VAL A 45 4.17 -0.70 2.17
C VAL A 45 5.16 -0.43 3.31
N ASP A 46 5.61 -1.52 3.93
CA ASP A 46 6.76 -1.50 4.80
C ASP A 46 8.01 -1.89 3.99
N ARG A 47 8.82 -0.87 3.70
CA ARG A 47 10.07 -1.00 2.96
C ARG A 47 11.28 -1.13 3.88
N GLU A 48 11.09 -1.34 5.18
CA GLU A 48 12.20 -1.49 6.12
C GLU A 48 13.03 -2.74 5.78
N GLY A 49 14.32 -2.56 5.52
CA GLY A 49 15.21 -3.66 5.12
C GLY A 49 15.01 -4.17 3.68
N SER A 50 14.13 -3.55 2.88
CA SER A 50 13.88 -3.94 1.49
C SER A 50 14.98 -3.48 0.53
N VAL A 51 14.89 -3.90 -0.74
CA VAL A 51 15.84 -3.45 -1.79
C VAL A 51 15.57 -2.02 -2.25
N ILE A 52 14.42 -1.45 -1.87
CA ILE A 52 14.01 -0.10 -2.22
C ILE A 52 14.84 0.91 -1.42
N ARG A 53 15.84 1.48 -2.08
CA ARG A 53 16.76 2.46 -1.47
C ARG A 53 16.68 3.83 -2.12
N SER A 54 16.16 3.90 -3.34
CA SER A 54 16.05 5.14 -4.11
C SER A 54 14.60 5.47 -4.48
N MET A 55 14.35 6.74 -4.80
CA MET A 55 13.07 7.20 -5.37
C MET A 55 12.76 6.50 -6.71
N PHE A 56 13.79 6.08 -7.44
CA PHE A 56 13.62 5.32 -8.68
C PHE A 56 13.03 3.92 -8.44
N ASP A 57 13.47 3.24 -7.38
CA ASP A 57 12.91 1.93 -6.99
C ASP A 57 11.44 2.07 -6.56
N MET A 58 11.13 3.13 -5.82
CA MET A 58 9.75 3.48 -5.44
C MET A 58 8.86 3.75 -6.67
N GLY A 59 9.37 4.51 -7.64
CA GLY A 59 8.67 4.75 -8.90
C GLY A 59 8.44 3.47 -9.70
N GLY A 60 9.43 2.57 -9.71
CA GLY A 60 9.29 1.24 -10.31
C GLY A 60 8.21 0.40 -9.62
N LEU A 61 8.24 0.33 -8.28
CA LEU A 61 7.22 -0.37 -7.49
C LEU A 61 5.82 0.17 -7.80
N TYR A 62 5.67 1.49 -7.81
CA TYR A 62 4.41 2.15 -8.12
C TYR A 62 3.91 1.82 -9.53
N ALA A 63 4.80 1.88 -10.53
CA ALA A 63 4.47 1.56 -11.90
C ALA A 63 4.09 0.07 -12.08
N ASP A 64 4.86 -0.85 -11.49
CA ASP A 64 4.55 -2.28 -11.48
C ASP A 64 3.18 -2.53 -10.83
N LEU A 65 2.86 -1.89 -9.70
CA LEU A 65 1.55 -2.04 -9.04
C LEU A 65 0.40 -1.50 -9.88
N CYS A 66 0.56 -0.31 -10.46
CA CYS A 66 -0.45 0.33 -11.30
C CYS A 66 -0.72 -0.50 -12.57
N ASP A 67 0.34 -1.05 -13.20
CA ASP A 67 0.22 -1.93 -14.36
C ASP A 67 -0.42 -3.28 -14.00
N ASN A 68 -0.04 -3.87 -12.87
CA ASN A 68 -0.57 -5.17 -12.44
C ASN A 68 -2.06 -5.09 -12.05
N ILE A 69 -2.45 -4.04 -11.33
CA ILE A 69 -3.83 -3.78 -10.90
C ILE A 69 -4.66 -3.17 -12.04
N GLY A 70 -4.01 -2.50 -13.00
CA GLY A 70 -4.65 -1.78 -14.10
C GLY A 70 -5.38 -0.52 -13.66
N ARG A 71 -5.04 0.05 -12.50
CA ARG A 71 -5.66 1.24 -11.89
C ARG A 71 -4.65 2.04 -11.10
N GLU A 72 -5.01 3.29 -10.82
CA GLU A 72 -4.23 4.17 -9.95
C GLU A 72 -4.20 3.61 -8.51
N VAL A 73 -3.00 3.62 -7.94
CA VAL A 73 -2.68 3.04 -6.63
C VAL A 73 -2.08 4.15 -5.80
N ASP A 74 -2.59 4.40 -4.60
CA ASP A 74 -1.94 5.32 -3.67
C ASP A 74 -0.95 4.55 -2.81
N LEU A 75 0.35 4.79 -3.04
CA LEU A 75 1.42 4.08 -2.34
C LEU A 75 1.98 4.92 -1.20
N VAL A 76 1.68 4.50 0.02
CA VAL A 76 2.19 5.12 1.25
C VAL A 76 3.25 4.23 1.88
N THR A 77 4.26 4.85 2.50
CA THR A 77 5.28 4.10 3.26
C THR A 77 5.09 4.30 4.76
N THR A 78 5.44 3.30 5.55
CA THR A 78 5.41 3.40 7.03
C THR A 78 6.19 4.62 7.54
N GLN A 79 7.35 4.90 6.94
CA GLN A 79 8.11 6.12 7.22
C GLN A 79 7.31 7.41 7.00
N THR A 80 6.46 7.49 5.97
CA THR A 80 5.62 8.67 5.72
C THR A 80 4.60 8.88 6.84
N LEU A 81 4.07 7.81 7.43
CA LEU A 81 3.13 7.87 8.56
C LEU A 81 3.82 8.17 9.89
N GLU A 82 5.08 7.76 10.03
CA GLU A 82 5.90 8.06 11.21
C GLU A 82 6.44 9.49 11.22
N GLN A 83 6.39 10.19 10.08
CA GLN A 83 6.77 11.59 10.04
C GLN A 83 5.81 12.44 10.88
N LYS A 84 6.39 13.23 11.80
CA LYS A 84 5.65 14.15 12.67
C LYS A 84 4.75 15.10 11.88
N SER A 85 5.24 15.62 10.75
CA SER A 85 4.45 16.49 9.86
C SER A 85 3.16 15.84 9.38
N THR A 86 3.17 14.54 9.02
CA THR A 86 1.97 13.81 8.63
C THR A 86 1.03 13.62 9.82
N GLN A 87 1.57 13.23 10.97
CA GLN A 87 0.79 13.04 12.21
C GLN A 87 0.15 14.33 12.70
N GLU A 88 0.84 15.46 12.58
CA GLU A 88 0.35 16.78 12.98
C GLU A 88 -0.67 17.33 11.99
N ARG A 89 -0.46 17.14 10.69
CA ARG A 89 -1.39 17.62 9.66
C ARG A 89 -2.66 16.79 9.59
N MET A 90 -2.56 15.47 9.76
CA MET A 90 -3.67 14.54 9.57
C MET A 90 -3.68 13.45 10.66
N PRO A 91 -3.87 13.81 11.94
CA PRO A 91 -3.86 12.85 13.05
C PRO A 91 -4.96 11.81 12.93
N TRP A 92 -6.14 12.22 12.45
CA TRP A 92 -7.28 11.34 12.22
C TRP A 92 -7.00 10.30 11.12
N PHE A 93 -6.21 10.65 10.09
CA PHE A 93 -5.88 9.74 9.01
C PHE A 93 -4.93 8.65 9.50
N VAL A 94 -3.88 9.02 10.24
CA VAL A 94 -2.92 8.05 10.80
C VAL A 94 -3.61 7.10 11.77
N ASP A 95 -4.46 7.60 12.67
CA ASP A 95 -5.21 6.78 13.61
C ASP A 95 -6.16 5.81 12.89
N ASN A 96 -6.91 6.30 11.91
CA ASN A 96 -7.84 5.49 11.13
C ASN A 96 -7.11 4.43 10.31
N LEU A 97 -5.99 4.79 9.68
CA LEU A 97 -5.13 3.86 8.95
C LEU A 97 -4.59 2.77 9.88
N GLN A 98 -4.10 3.12 11.07
CA GLN A 98 -3.61 2.11 12.02
C GLN A 98 -4.69 1.15 12.52
N LYS A 99 -5.93 1.63 12.68
CA LYS A 99 -7.07 0.83 13.12
C LYS A 99 -7.64 -0.07 12.02
N GLU A 100 -7.61 0.38 10.78
CA GLU A 100 -8.32 -0.28 9.67
C GLU A 100 -7.41 -0.95 8.63
N LYS A 101 -6.09 -0.79 8.76
CA LYS A 101 -5.15 -1.49 7.86
C LYS A 101 -5.35 -3.00 7.94
N VAL A 102 -5.50 -3.60 6.78
CA VAL A 102 -5.55 -5.05 6.60
C VAL A 102 -4.21 -5.51 6.08
N LYS A 103 -3.55 -6.42 6.78
CA LYS A 103 -2.30 -7.00 6.30
C LYS A 103 -2.60 -7.96 5.15
N ILE A 104 -2.06 -7.67 3.96
CA ILE A 104 -2.24 -8.51 2.78
C ILE A 104 -0.99 -9.34 2.46
N TYR A 105 0.19 -8.85 2.84
CA TYR A 105 1.45 -9.55 2.61
C TYR A 105 2.41 -9.37 3.79
N GLU A 106 3.17 -10.42 4.09
CA GLU A 106 4.26 -10.40 5.07
C GLU A 106 5.40 -11.29 4.58
N GLN A 107 6.61 -10.75 4.59
CA GLN A 107 7.82 -11.51 4.31
C GLN A 107 8.20 -12.32 5.56
N ARG A 108 8.06 -13.65 5.45
CA ARG A 108 8.56 -14.62 6.42
C ARG A 108 9.98 -15.06 6.11
#